data_AF-A0A953LWL9-F1
#
_entry.id   AF-A0A953LWL9-F1
#
_cell.length_a   1.000
_cell.length_b   1.000
_cell.length_c   1.000
_cell.angle_alpha   90.00
_cell.angle_beta   90.00
_cell.angle_gamma   90.00
#
_symmetry.space_group_name_H-M   'P 1'
#
loop_
_entity.id
_entity.type
_entity.pdbx_description
1 polymer ?
#
loop_
_entity_poly.entity_id
_entity_poly.type
_entity_poly.pdbx_seq_one_letter_code
_entity_poly.pdbx_strand_id
1 'polypeptide(L)'
;MEWEARHGEAEVWLCGALGVSRGGFYTWLTRPRSFTNWFGQKRCSARQSSSTIAAPAVVARRSPGYLTKIGLGTYIDPRQTGGKLNARTTQDLVEVVNFRGEEYLFYPTFPLNVGIIRASSSDELGNLSFEDEPLTSSSLALALAVKSSGGKVIAQVRRKVDRFSRPAQTVRVPGSLVDHVVVDPAQMMVTGISFDDAFLGGRWVPTDRIPRLPLGSDKVIARRVVPEIPLDTVSIFGFGASSDAPSVMVEDGMLTSETIHRYPATTEHGPHGGVVTSGWTFSANINPEAALDGVTQFDFIDGGNCKFAALAFAEFDAAGNVNVSKFGTAHPGAGGFIDIAHNACKLVFAGTFTTGGLKTSFDNGTMTIDKEGAVRKFVGKATQITYPVIRGVTERGQESLIVTERAVFRVEREGLALIEVAAGIDVKGQILEQMDFAPARIANQLVTMDRKLFL
;
A
#
# COMPACT_ATOMS: atom_id res chain seq x y z
N MET A 1 18.57 37.32 12.18
CA MET A 1 19.81 36.85 11.52
C MET A 1 19.41 36.45 10.11
N GLU A 2 19.65 37.34 9.15
CA GLU A 2 19.49 37.06 7.73
C GLU A 2 20.53 36.01 7.32
N TRP A 3 20.08 34.97 6.63
CA TRP A 3 20.96 33.93 6.09
C TRP A 3 21.03 34.11 4.58
N GLU A 4 22.10 34.78 4.12
CA GLU A 4 22.45 34.85 2.69
C GLU A 4 23.00 33.48 2.24
N ALA A 5 22.26 32.80 1.37
CA ALA A 5 22.72 31.59 0.70
C ALA A 5 23.61 31.94 -0.51
N ARG A 6 24.94 31.75 -0.37
CA ARG A 6 25.86 31.70 -1.51
C ARG A 6 25.89 30.30 -2.12
N HIS A 7 25.84 30.26 -3.45
CA HIS A 7 25.59 29.11 -4.30
C HIS A 7 26.77 28.12 -4.40
N GLY A 8 26.47 26.84 -4.64
CA GLY A 8 27.41 25.84 -5.15
C GLY A 8 26.82 24.43 -5.10
N GLU A 9 26.45 23.90 -6.26
CA GLU A 9 25.91 22.54 -6.52
C GLU A 9 24.46 22.27 -6.07
N ALA A 10 23.63 21.91 -7.05
CA ALA A 10 22.23 21.57 -6.87
C ALA A 10 22.07 20.22 -6.16
N GLU A 11 22.09 20.23 -4.82
CA GLU A 11 21.57 19.11 -4.05
C GLU A 11 20.04 19.11 -4.15
N VAL A 12 19.52 18.13 -4.87
CA VAL A 12 18.08 17.85 -4.98
C VAL A 12 17.59 17.33 -3.64
N TRP A 13 17.00 18.21 -2.83
CA TRP A 13 16.23 17.81 -1.65
C TRP A 13 14.87 17.30 -2.12
N LEU A 14 14.64 16.00 -2.03
CA LEU A 14 13.33 15.40 -2.31
C LEU A 14 12.68 14.88 -1.02
N CYS A 15 11.59 15.55 -0.65
CA CYS A 15 10.67 15.17 0.41
C CYS A 15 9.91 13.91 -0.05
N GLY A 16 10.05 12.80 0.68
CA GLY A 16 9.41 11.52 0.37
C GLY A 16 8.61 11.04 1.57
N ALA A 17 7.37 10.62 1.34
CA ALA A 17 6.61 9.83 2.30
C ALA A 17 7.47 8.62 2.70
N LEU A 18 7.88 8.57 3.98
CA LEU A 18 8.82 7.61 4.60
C LEU A 18 10.30 7.76 4.21
N GLY A 19 10.78 9.01 4.10
CA GLY A 19 12.19 9.38 3.89
C GLY A 19 13.18 8.91 4.98
N VAL A 20 13.51 7.62 4.96
CA VAL A 20 14.71 7.05 5.58
C VAL A 20 15.40 6.23 4.49
N SER A 21 16.73 6.11 4.51
CA SER A 21 17.47 5.12 3.68
C SER A 21 17.05 3.64 3.95
N ARG A 22 16.07 3.47 4.84
CA ARG A 22 15.45 2.24 5.34
C ARG A 22 13.91 2.37 5.33
N GLY A 23 13.31 2.61 4.16
CA GLY A 23 11.86 2.75 3.97
C GLY A 23 11.13 1.42 3.67
N GLY A 24 9.79 1.43 3.76
CA GLY A 24 8.92 0.29 3.39
C GLY A 24 8.49 0.30 1.91
N PHE A 25 8.50 1.45 1.24
CA PHE A 25 8.10 1.64 -0.15
C PHE A 25 9.00 2.71 -0.82
N TYR A 26 9.39 2.51 -2.08
CA TYR A 26 10.44 3.30 -2.76
C TYR A 26 10.02 3.86 -4.12
N THR A 27 8.93 3.38 -4.72
CA THR A 27 8.54 3.67 -6.13
C THR A 27 8.37 5.16 -6.43
N TRP A 28 8.00 5.97 -5.44
CA TRP A 28 7.66 7.38 -5.64
C TRP A 28 8.83 8.37 -5.48
N LEU A 29 10.07 7.86 -5.32
CA LEU A 29 11.23 8.69 -4.96
C LEU A 29 11.87 9.50 -6.11
N THR A 30 11.45 9.44 -7.38
CA THR A 30 11.74 10.44 -8.47
C THR A 30 11.38 9.91 -9.88
N ARG A 31 11.44 10.79 -10.90
CA ARG A 31 11.30 10.48 -12.33
C ARG A 31 12.13 9.24 -12.76
N PRO A 32 11.62 8.42 -13.70
CA PRO A 32 12.18 7.10 -14.03
C PRO A 32 13.66 7.04 -14.47
N ARG A 33 14.27 8.15 -14.91
CA ARG A 33 15.67 8.15 -15.39
C ARG A 33 16.74 8.26 -14.29
N SER A 34 16.41 8.74 -13.09
CA SER A 34 17.36 8.86 -11.97
C SER A 34 17.37 7.65 -11.02
N PHE A 35 16.34 6.80 -11.09
CA PHE A 35 16.11 5.72 -10.13
C PHE A 35 17.16 4.60 -10.20
N THR A 36 17.54 4.18 -11.42
CA THR A 36 18.54 3.11 -11.65
C THR A 36 19.96 3.54 -11.29
N ASN A 37 20.36 4.78 -11.58
CA ASN A 37 21.68 5.28 -11.19
C ASN A 37 21.82 5.48 -9.68
N TRP A 38 20.76 5.89 -8.99
CA TRP A 38 20.80 6.13 -7.54
C TRP A 38 20.86 4.82 -6.72
N PHE A 39 20.03 3.82 -7.06
CA PHE A 39 20.02 2.53 -6.34
C PHE A 39 21.34 1.75 -6.46
N GLY A 40 22.06 1.89 -7.57
CA GLY A 40 23.39 1.28 -7.75
C GLY A 40 24.51 1.98 -6.98
N GLN A 41 24.30 3.23 -6.54
CA GLN A 41 25.31 4.06 -5.90
C GLN A 41 25.19 4.15 -4.37
N LYS A 42 24.01 3.87 -3.80
CA LYS A 42 23.73 3.96 -2.37
C LYS A 42 23.48 2.60 -1.72
N ARG A 43 23.62 2.54 -0.38
CA ARG A 43 23.11 1.41 0.42
C ARG A 43 21.61 1.59 0.61
N CYS A 44 20.83 0.60 0.19
CA CYS A 44 19.38 0.59 0.24
C CYS A 44 18.87 -0.69 0.90
N SER A 45 17.93 -0.57 1.83
CA SER A 45 17.36 -1.71 2.57
C SER A 45 15.91 -1.45 2.92
N ALA A 46 15.01 -2.36 2.59
CA ALA A 46 13.64 -2.29 3.06
C ALA A 46 13.50 -2.77 4.51
N ARG A 47 12.49 -2.23 5.19
CA ARG A 47 11.94 -2.76 6.43
C ARG A 47 10.46 -3.05 6.22
N GLN A 48 9.93 -3.97 7.00
CA GLN A 48 8.47 -4.21 7.11
C GLN A 48 7.77 -2.88 7.43
N SER A 49 6.61 -2.58 6.84
CA SER A 49 5.96 -1.28 7.04
C SER A 49 5.53 -1.06 8.47
N SER A 50 4.91 -2.05 9.13
CA SER A 50 4.65 -2.02 10.58
C SER A 50 5.92 -1.70 11.37
N SER A 51 7.04 -2.36 11.08
CA SER A 51 8.32 -2.05 11.75
C SER A 51 8.86 -0.65 11.42
N THR A 52 8.60 -0.11 10.23
CA THR A 52 9.08 1.22 9.79
C THR A 52 8.25 2.33 10.41
N ILE A 53 6.94 2.14 10.47
CA ILE A 53 5.96 3.10 10.95
C ILE A 53 5.86 3.03 12.48
N ALA A 54 5.96 1.84 13.07
CA ALA A 54 6.07 1.67 14.52
C ALA A 54 7.49 1.97 15.05
N ALA A 55 8.54 1.93 14.21
CA ALA A 55 9.91 2.25 14.64
C ALA A 55 10.00 3.59 15.38
N PRO A 56 9.42 4.70 14.89
CA PRO A 56 9.31 5.94 15.67
C PRO A 56 8.73 5.75 17.06
N ALA A 57 7.63 5.02 17.24
CA ALA A 57 7.05 4.76 18.56
C ALA A 57 7.99 3.94 19.47
N VAL A 58 8.71 2.95 18.92
CA VAL A 58 9.70 2.14 19.65
C VAL A 58 10.92 2.98 20.04
N VAL A 59 11.41 3.83 19.14
CA VAL A 59 12.52 4.77 19.38
C VAL A 59 12.12 5.81 20.43
N ALA A 60 10.91 6.37 20.32
CA ALA A 60 10.37 7.39 21.23
C ALA A 60 10.42 6.98 22.71
N ARG A 61 10.16 5.69 22.97
CA ARG A 61 10.23 5.10 24.32
C ARG A 61 11.57 4.42 24.63
N ARG A 62 12.61 4.64 23.80
CA ARG A 62 13.96 4.07 23.92
C ARG A 62 13.99 2.54 24.07
N SER A 63 13.05 1.86 23.41
CA SER A 63 13.04 0.40 23.36
C SER A 63 14.17 -0.11 22.44
N PRO A 64 14.72 -1.31 22.71
CA PRO A 64 15.86 -1.85 21.96
C PRO A 64 15.50 -2.23 20.51
N GLY A 65 14.23 -2.50 20.22
CA GLY A 65 13.78 -2.90 18.88
C GLY A 65 12.30 -3.24 18.83
N TYR A 66 11.81 -3.50 17.63
CA TYR A 66 10.47 -3.97 17.34
C TYR A 66 10.51 -5.49 17.09
N LEU A 67 9.59 -6.24 17.68
CA LEU A 67 9.53 -7.69 17.58
C LEU A 67 8.21 -8.09 16.92
N THR A 68 8.24 -8.86 15.83
CA THR A 68 7.03 -9.29 15.10
C THR A 68 7.23 -10.62 14.39
N LYS A 69 6.16 -11.38 14.18
CA LYS A 69 6.17 -12.56 13.28
C LYS A 69 5.96 -12.17 11.82
N ILE A 70 5.44 -10.97 11.58
CA ILE A 70 5.12 -10.49 10.24
C ILE A 70 6.43 -10.26 9.47
N GLY A 71 6.53 -10.88 8.29
CA GLY A 71 7.72 -10.85 7.44
C GLY A 71 8.52 -12.16 7.43
N LEU A 72 8.26 -13.10 8.34
CA LEU A 72 8.90 -14.43 8.29
C LEU A 72 8.61 -15.14 6.97
N GLY A 73 9.63 -15.69 6.34
CA GLY A 73 9.49 -16.34 5.02
C GLY A 73 9.27 -15.37 3.84
N THR A 74 9.49 -14.06 4.03
CA THR A 74 9.51 -13.06 2.97
C THR A 74 10.93 -12.57 2.70
N TYR A 75 11.12 -11.67 1.74
CA TYR A 75 12.42 -11.04 1.47
C TYR A 75 12.98 -10.23 2.66
N ILE A 76 12.13 -9.84 3.62
CA ILE A 76 12.56 -9.18 4.86
C ILE A 76 13.23 -10.16 5.84
N ASP A 77 12.93 -11.45 5.75
CA ASP A 77 13.58 -12.49 6.54
C ASP A 77 15.09 -12.53 6.20
N PRO A 78 16.00 -12.48 7.20
CA PRO A 78 17.44 -12.52 6.95
C PRO A 78 17.92 -13.83 6.31
N ARG A 79 17.12 -14.90 6.37
CA ARG A 79 17.38 -16.16 5.64
C ARG A 79 17.13 -16.04 4.13
N GLN A 80 16.47 -14.96 3.68
CA GLN A 80 16.33 -14.59 2.28
C GLN A 80 17.28 -13.44 1.92
N THR A 81 16.84 -12.19 2.03
CA THR A 81 17.67 -11.02 1.74
C THR A 81 17.79 -10.06 2.93
N GLY A 82 17.06 -10.28 4.03
CA GLY A 82 17.07 -9.38 5.19
C GLY A 82 16.62 -7.97 4.85
N GLY A 83 15.77 -7.82 3.83
CA GLY A 83 15.35 -6.53 3.28
C GLY A 83 16.42 -5.79 2.49
N LYS A 84 17.63 -6.33 2.31
CA LYS A 84 18.70 -5.70 1.52
C LYS A 84 18.26 -5.62 0.05
N LEU A 85 18.23 -4.42 -0.52
CA LEU A 85 17.70 -4.19 -1.88
C LEU A 85 18.78 -4.32 -2.97
N ASN A 86 20.05 -4.19 -2.59
CA ASN A 86 21.19 -4.30 -3.49
C ASN A 86 22.40 -4.91 -2.78
N ALA A 87 23.40 -5.32 -3.56
CA ALA A 87 24.63 -5.93 -3.05
C ALA A 87 25.53 -4.98 -2.25
N ARG A 88 25.31 -3.66 -2.30
CA ARG A 88 26.10 -2.68 -1.53
C ARG A 88 25.68 -2.63 -0.07
N THR A 89 24.45 -3.03 0.23
CA THR A 89 23.94 -3.13 1.59
C THR A 89 24.37 -4.46 2.18
N THR A 90 25.41 -4.43 3.03
CA THR A 90 25.94 -5.64 3.67
C THR A 90 25.47 -5.80 5.12
N GLN A 91 25.22 -4.69 5.82
CA GLN A 91 24.78 -4.68 7.21
C GLN A 91 23.41 -5.35 7.38
N ASP A 92 23.31 -6.25 8.36
CA ASP A 92 22.04 -6.84 8.80
C ASP A 92 21.24 -5.85 9.64
N LEU A 93 19.95 -5.73 9.31
CA LEU A 93 19.02 -4.78 9.93
C LEU A 93 17.84 -5.44 10.62
N VAL A 94 17.76 -6.75 10.49
CA VAL A 94 16.69 -7.63 10.96
C VAL A 94 17.35 -8.93 11.40
N GLU A 95 16.94 -9.43 12.55
CA GLU A 95 17.45 -10.67 13.13
C GLU A 95 16.28 -11.64 13.33
N VAL A 96 16.51 -12.94 13.11
CA VAL A 96 15.56 -13.96 13.59
C VAL A 96 15.96 -14.30 15.03
N VAL A 97 15.01 -14.13 15.95
CA VAL A 97 15.20 -14.47 17.37
C VAL A 97 14.16 -15.49 17.79
N ASN A 98 14.53 -16.39 18.70
CA ASN A 98 13.55 -17.22 19.39
C ASN A 98 13.08 -16.48 20.64
N PHE A 99 11.77 -16.24 20.74
CA PHE A 99 11.17 -15.64 21.91
C PHE A 99 10.03 -16.53 22.39
N ARG A 100 10.16 -17.07 23.61
CA ARG A 100 9.18 -17.97 24.23
C ARG A 100 8.84 -19.20 23.38
N GLY A 101 9.83 -19.76 22.68
CA GLY A 101 9.67 -20.99 21.90
C GLY A 101 9.23 -20.77 20.46
N GLU A 102 8.95 -19.53 20.04
CA GLU A 102 8.55 -19.20 18.67
C GLU A 102 9.56 -18.28 17.99
N GLU A 103 9.66 -18.36 16.66
CA GLU A 103 10.49 -17.45 15.86
C GLU A 103 9.82 -16.09 15.68
N TYR A 104 10.61 -15.03 15.79
CA TYR A 104 10.22 -13.65 15.51
C TYR A 104 11.32 -12.95 14.72
N LEU A 105 10.94 -11.94 13.94
CA LEU A 105 11.84 -10.94 13.41
C LEU A 105 12.01 -9.81 14.44
N PHE A 106 13.26 -9.54 14.79
CA PHE A 106 13.66 -8.43 15.63
C PHE A 106 14.30 -7.33 14.77
N TYR A 107 13.78 -6.11 14.89
CA TYR A 107 14.26 -4.92 14.20
C TYR A 107 14.89 -3.97 15.23
N PRO A 108 16.24 -3.90 15.31
CA PRO A 108 16.90 -2.97 16.20
C PRO A 108 16.52 -1.51 15.93
N THR A 109 16.36 -0.74 17.01
CA THR A 109 16.19 0.71 16.92
C THR A 109 17.51 1.41 16.62
N PHE A 110 17.42 2.64 16.12
CA PHE A 110 18.54 3.54 15.95
C PHE A 110 18.06 4.98 16.20
N PRO A 111 18.93 5.89 16.68
CA PRO A 111 18.53 7.26 16.97
C PRO A 111 18.16 8.01 15.69
N LEU A 112 17.21 8.94 15.80
CA LEU A 112 16.79 9.83 14.71
C LEU A 112 17.25 11.26 15.01
N ASN A 113 18.06 11.84 14.13
CA ASN A 113 18.67 13.16 14.37
C ASN A 113 17.79 14.32 13.89
N VAL A 114 17.05 14.14 12.79
CA VAL A 114 16.19 15.16 12.22
C VAL A 114 14.87 14.51 11.78
N GLY A 115 13.75 15.13 12.14
CA GLY A 115 12.41 14.75 11.68
C GLY A 115 11.80 15.87 10.85
N ILE A 116 11.32 15.55 9.66
CA ILE A 116 10.55 16.47 8.84
C ILE A 116 9.11 15.98 8.86
N ILE A 117 8.21 16.81 9.38
CA ILE A 117 6.78 16.53 9.48
C ILE A 117 5.98 17.60 8.75
N ARG A 118 4.71 17.30 8.51
CA ARG A 118 3.76 18.20 7.86
C ARG A 118 2.49 18.30 8.69
N ALA A 119 1.87 19.48 8.69
CA ALA A 119 0.55 19.71 9.26
C ALA A 119 -0.18 20.82 8.48
N SER A 120 -1.43 21.12 8.83
CA SER A 120 -2.20 22.19 8.18
C SER A 120 -1.82 23.56 8.74
N SER A 121 -1.86 23.71 10.07
CA SER A 121 -1.65 25.00 10.73
C SER A 121 -0.71 24.88 11.94
N SER A 122 0.04 25.95 12.21
CA SER A 122 0.81 26.13 13.45
C SER A 122 0.41 27.43 14.15
N ASP A 123 0.36 27.44 15.48
CA ASP A 123 0.36 28.71 16.23
C ASP A 123 1.79 29.22 16.46
N GLU A 124 1.91 30.37 17.12
CA GLU A 124 3.21 30.99 17.45
C GLU A 124 4.09 30.13 18.38
N LEU A 125 3.53 29.13 19.08
CA LEU A 125 4.26 28.21 19.95
C LEU A 125 4.63 26.90 19.24
N GLY A 126 4.26 26.73 17.96
CA GLY A 126 4.55 25.51 17.20
C GLY A 126 3.52 24.41 17.37
N ASN A 127 2.35 24.67 17.98
CA ASN A 127 1.32 23.65 18.12
C ASN A 127 0.66 23.36 16.77
N LEU A 128 0.74 22.10 16.31
CA LEU A 128 0.34 21.71 14.96
C LEU A 128 -1.04 21.04 14.94
N SER A 129 -1.89 21.50 14.03
CA SER A 129 -3.20 20.92 13.75
C SER A 129 -3.32 20.41 12.32
N PHE A 130 -4.22 19.45 12.11
CA PHE A 130 -4.32 18.64 10.89
C PHE A 130 -5.70 18.76 10.23
N GLU A 131 -6.37 19.90 10.39
CA GLU A 131 -7.75 20.12 9.96
C GLU A 131 -7.95 20.07 8.43
N ASP A 132 -6.90 20.30 7.64
CA ASP A 132 -6.91 20.19 6.17
C ASP A 132 -6.15 18.94 5.68
N GLU A 133 -5.66 18.07 6.57
CA GLU A 133 -4.90 16.89 6.16
C GLU A 133 -5.82 15.66 6.09
N PRO A 134 -5.95 15.02 4.91
CA PRO A 134 -6.74 13.78 4.79
C PRO A 134 -6.04 12.59 5.45
N LEU A 135 -4.72 12.70 5.66
CA LEU A 135 -3.86 11.69 6.26
C LEU A 135 -2.93 12.36 7.28
N THR A 136 -2.84 11.81 8.49
CA THR A 136 -1.92 12.33 9.52
C THR A 136 -0.57 11.59 9.53
N SER A 137 -0.53 10.39 8.93
CA SER A 137 0.65 9.50 8.88
C SER A 137 1.27 9.31 10.27
N SER A 138 2.59 9.33 10.42
CA SER A 138 3.30 9.08 11.67
C SER A 138 3.87 10.33 12.34
N SER A 139 3.32 11.52 12.05
CA SER A 139 3.91 12.82 12.43
C SER A 139 4.21 12.96 13.92
N LEU A 140 3.26 12.60 14.80
CA LEU A 140 3.47 12.65 16.26
C LEU A 140 4.54 11.66 16.72
N ALA A 141 4.48 10.42 16.24
CA ALA A 141 5.44 9.38 16.61
C ALA A 141 6.86 9.74 16.14
N LEU A 142 7.01 10.31 14.95
CA LEU A 142 8.29 10.79 14.44
C LEU A 142 8.85 11.94 15.28
N ALA A 143 8.01 12.91 15.65
CA ALA A 143 8.43 14.02 16.51
C ALA A 143 8.93 13.52 17.87
N LEU A 144 8.19 12.60 18.50
CA LEU A 144 8.59 11.98 19.77
C LEU A 144 9.91 11.20 19.63
N ALA A 145 10.07 10.40 18.57
CA ALA A 145 11.27 9.61 18.31
C ALA A 145 12.51 10.48 18.18
N VAL A 146 12.42 11.56 17.40
CA VAL A 146 13.50 12.51 17.17
C VAL A 146 13.86 13.24 18.46
N LYS A 147 12.88 13.74 19.21
CA LYS A 147 13.12 14.41 20.49
C LYS A 147 13.73 13.48 21.54
N SER A 148 13.27 12.22 21.60
CA SER A 148 13.84 11.21 22.52
C SER A 148 15.31 10.89 22.22
N SER A 149 15.72 11.10 20.97
CA SER A 149 17.08 10.94 20.45
C SER A 149 17.93 12.21 20.57
N GLY A 150 17.37 13.32 21.10
CA GLY A 150 18.05 14.62 21.18
C GLY A 150 18.11 15.38 19.84
N GLY A 151 17.34 14.95 18.84
CA GLY A 151 17.32 15.53 17.50
C GLY A 151 16.40 16.75 17.35
N LYS A 152 16.23 17.18 16.09
CA LYS A 152 15.48 18.38 15.71
C LYS A 152 14.28 18.08 14.82
N VAL A 153 13.13 18.67 15.11
CA VAL A 153 11.88 18.52 14.36
C VAL A 153 11.58 19.79 13.59
N ILE A 154 11.43 19.65 12.27
CA ILE A 154 11.06 20.72 11.35
C ILE A 154 9.67 20.39 10.82
N ALA A 155 8.72 21.30 11.00
CA ALA A 155 7.34 21.15 10.58
C ALA A 155 7.03 22.09 9.41
N GLN A 156 6.64 21.55 8.26
CA GLN A 156 5.99 22.33 7.21
C GLN A 156 4.50 22.50 7.55
N VAL A 157 3.98 23.72 7.42
CA VAL A 157 2.56 24.04 7.57
C VAL A 157 2.07 24.91 6.44
N ARG A 158 0.78 24.83 6.12
CA ARG A 158 0.17 25.74 5.14
C ARG A 158 0.10 27.18 5.66
N ARG A 159 -0.21 27.36 6.94
CA ARG A 159 -0.48 28.68 7.53
C ARG A 159 -0.12 28.77 9.02
N LYS A 160 0.05 30.01 9.47
CA LYS A 160 0.06 30.35 10.90
C LYS A 160 -1.33 30.78 11.34
N VAL A 161 -1.68 30.47 12.58
CA VAL A 161 -2.96 30.85 13.21
C VAL A 161 -2.71 31.37 14.62
N ASP A 162 -3.67 32.10 15.17
CA ASP A 162 -3.56 32.61 16.54
C ASP A 162 -3.62 31.46 17.57
N ARG A 163 -2.99 31.66 18.72
CA ARG A 163 -3.20 30.75 19.86
C ARG A 163 -4.67 30.68 20.24
N PHE A 164 -5.08 29.49 20.71
CA PHE A 164 -6.46 29.20 21.15
C PHE A 164 -7.54 29.31 20.06
N SER A 165 -7.16 29.53 18.78
CA SER A 165 -8.11 29.59 17.65
C SER A 165 -8.63 28.22 17.18
N ARG A 166 -8.14 27.12 17.77
CA ARG A 166 -8.43 25.74 17.36
C ARG A 166 -8.78 24.87 18.57
N PRO A 167 -9.70 23.89 18.42
CA PRO A 167 -9.95 22.89 19.45
C PRO A 167 -8.69 22.07 19.78
N ALA A 168 -8.48 21.76 21.06
CA ALA A 168 -7.31 20.99 21.48
C ALA A 168 -7.24 19.59 20.83
N GLN A 169 -8.40 19.00 20.50
CA GLN A 169 -8.51 17.68 19.88
C GLN A 169 -7.96 17.66 18.44
N THR A 170 -7.94 18.80 17.74
CA THR A 170 -7.37 18.90 16.38
C THR A 170 -5.89 19.24 16.39
N VAL A 171 -5.36 19.71 17.53
CA VAL A 171 -3.94 19.96 17.77
C VAL A 171 -3.26 18.64 18.15
N ARG A 172 -2.64 17.98 17.19
CA ARG A 172 -2.11 16.61 17.35
C ARG A 172 -0.64 16.57 17.75
N VAL A 173 0.14 17.61 17.46
CA VAL A 173 1.55 17.70 17.85
C VAL A 173 1.76 18.97 18.69
N PRO A 174 2.10 18.84 19.99
CA PRO A 174 2.37 19.99 20.83
C PRO A 174 3.67 20.68 20.39
N GLY A 175 3.69 22.01 20.50
CA GLY A 175 4.81 22.84 20.07
C GLY A 175 6.12 22.57 20.80
N SER A 176 6.07 21.99 22.00
CA SER A 176 7.26 21.51 22.72
C SER A 176 8.05 20.43 21.97
N LEU A 177 7.42 19.76 21.00
CA LEU A 177 8.04 18.77 20.13
C LEU A 177 8.57 19.35 18.81
N VAL A 178 8.41 20.65 18.55
CA VAL A 178 8.77 21.29 17.28
C VAL A 178 9.91 22.27 17.50
N ASP A 179 10.97 22.22 16.70
CA ASP A 179 12.08 23.19 16.75
C ASP A 179 11.91 24.31 15.73
N HIS A 180 11.39 23.97 14.54
CA HIS A 180 11.24 24.93 13.45
C HIS A 180 9.91 24.73 12.73
N VAL A 181 9.26 25.83 12.36
CA VAL A 181 8.06 25.86 11.53
C VAL A 181 8.37 26.57 10.22
N VAL A 182 8.10 25.91 9.11
CA VAL A 182 8.23 26.43 7.74
C VAL A 182 6.83 26.60 7.18
N VAL A 183 6.50 27.81 6.72
CA VAL A 183 5.18 28.09 6.14
C VAL A 183 5.26 27.96 4.62
N ASP A 184 4.43 27.09 4.05
CA ASP A 184 4.23 26.90 2.62
C ASP A 184 2.74 27.11 2.26
N PRO A 185 2.33 28.34 1.90
CA PRO A 185 0.94 28.63 1.55
C PRO A 185 0.43 27.83 0.35
N ALA A 186 1.33 27.32 -0.49
CA ALA A 186 1.01 26.54 -1.68
C ALA A 186 0.97 25.02 -1.42
N GLN A 187 1.09 24.59 -0.16
CA GLN A 187 1.00 23.19 0.24
C GLN A 187 -0.26 22.54 -0.37
N MET A 188 -0.06 21.49 -1.17
CA MET A 188 -1.13 20.71 -1.79
C MET A 188 -1.65 19.64 -0.83
N MET A 189 -2.97 19.46 -0.71
CA MET A 189 -3.60 18.46 0.15
C MET A 189 -3.18 17.03 -0.22
N VAL A 190 -3.35 16.67 -1.49
CA VAL A 190 -2.87 15.42 -2.11
C VAL A 190 -2.24 15.73 -3.47
N THR A 191 -1.62 14.74 -4.11
CA THR A 191 -0.97 14.93 -5.40
C THR A 191 -1.94 15.52 -6.43
N GLY A 192 -1.64 16.72 -6.93
CA GLY A 192 -2.46 17.40 -7.94
C GLY A 192 -3.71 18.12 -7.41
N ILE A 193 -4.02 18.05 -6.12
CA ILE A 193 -5.18 18.73 -5.52
C ILE A 193 -4.72 19.68 -4.42
N SER A 194 -4.97 20.98 -4.60
CA SER A 194 -4.62 22.01 -3.60
C SER A 194 -5.45 21.82 -2.34
N PHE A 195 -6.78 21.74 -2.48
CA PHE A 195 -7.70 21.49 -1.38
C PHE A 195 -9.04 20.97 -1.93
N ASP A 196 -9.58 19.94 -1.29
CA ASP A 196 -10.95 19.46 -1.52
C ASP A 196 -11.48 18.86 -0.21
N ASP A 197 -12.54 19.44 0.35
CA ASP A 197 -13.08 19.00 1.64
C ASP A 197 -13.77 17.63 1.59
N ALA A 198 -13.96 17.07 0.39
CA ALA A 198 -14.28 15.67 0.16
C ALA A 198 -13.46 14.69 1.00
N PHE A 199 -12.17 14.99 1.15
CA PHE A 199 -11.21 14.08 1.77
C PHE A 199 -11.15 14.23 3.30
N LEU A 200 -11.92 15.16 3.87
CA LEU A 200 -11.90 15.47 5.31
C LEU A 200 -13.13 14.93 6.04
N GLY A 201 -14.20 14.57 5.30
CA GLY A 201 -15.45 14.13 5.89
C GLY A 201 -16.26 15.29 6.49
N GLY A 202 -17.07 15.01 7.52
CA GLY A 202 -17.90 16.01 8.22
C GLY A 202 -19.15 16.49 7.47
N ARG A 203 -19.24 16.23 6.16
CA ARG A 203 -20.45 16.31 5.36
C ARG A 203 -20.43 15.25 4.26
N TRP A 204 -21.59 14.73 3.88
CA TRP A 204 -21.67 13.88 2.70
C TRP A 204 -21.46 14.74 1.45
N VAL A 205 -20.55 14.30 0.59
CA VAL A 205 -20.41 14.88 -0.74
C VAL A 205 -20.76 13.83 -1.78
N PRO A 206 -21.58 14.16 -2.81
CA PRO A 206 -21.93 13.23 -3.87
C PRO A 206 -20.71 12.52 -4.47
N THR A 207 -20.85 11.22 -4.69
CA THR A 207 -19.81 10.31 -5.21
C THR A 207 -19.84 10.21 -6.74
N ASP A 208 -20.81 10.85 -7.40
CA ASP A 208 -20.94 10.94 -8.87
C ASP A 208 -19.75 11.64 -9.56
N ARG A 209 -18.99 12.45 -8.81
CA ARG A 209 -17.73 13.04 -9.26
C ARG A 209 -16.55 12.06 -9.30
N ILE A 210 -16.69 10.85 -8.74
CA ILE A 210 -15.64 9.83 -8.83
C ILE A 210 -15.57 9.37 -10.30
N PRO A 211 -14.41 9.50 -10.97
CA PRO A 211 -14.30 9.16 -12.37
C PRO A 211 -14.68 7.71 -12.64
N ARG A 212 -15.53 7.48 -13.65
CA ARG A 212 -15.84 6.13 -14.13
C ARG A 212 -14.65 5.55 -14.86
N LEU A 213 -14.34 4.29 -14.57
CA LEU A 213 -13.32 3.58 -15.33
C LEU A 213 -13.82 3.33 -16.76
N PRO A 214 -13.00 3.58 -17.80
CA PRO A 214 -13.32 3.11 -19.15
C PRO A 214 -13.37 1.58 -19.14
N LEU A 215 -14.20 0.99 -20.02
CA LEU A 215 -14.21 -0.46 -20.17
C LEU A 215 -12.84 -0.93 -20.66
N GLY A 216 -12.21 -1.79 -19.87
CA GLY A 216 -10.82 -2.17 -19.99
C GLY A 216 -10.50 -3.32 -19.02
N SER A 217 -9.30 -3.89 -19.14
CA SER A 217 -8.84 -4.97 -18.24
C SER A 217 -8.98 -4.60 -16.76
N ASP A 218 -8.58 -3.37 -16.38
CA ASP A 218 -8.67 -2.91 -15.00
C ASP A 218 -10.12 -2.88 -14.49
N LYS A 219 -11.07 -2.39 -15.30
CA LYS A 219 -12.50 -2.38 -14.95
C LYS A 219 -13.09 -3.78 -14.82
N VAL A 220 -12.74 -4.69 -15.72
CA VAL A 220 -13.19 -6.09 -15.68
C VAL A 220 -12.69 -6.77 -14.40
N ILE A 221 -11.40 -6.60 -14.09
CA ILE A 221 -10.79 -7.11 -12.86
C ILE A 221 -11.50 -6.54 -11.64
N ALA A 222 -11.66 -5.21 -11.57
CA ALA A 222 -12.33 -4.53 -10.47
C ALA A 222 -13.76 -5.04 -10.26
N ARG A 223 -14.57 -5.15 -11.33
CA ARG A 223 -15.91 -5.74 -11.28
C ARG A 223 -15.91 -7.17 -10.77
N ARG A 224 -14.92 -8.00 -11.14
CA ARG A 224 -14.82 -9.37 -10.63
C ARG A 224 -14.37 -9.42 -9.17
N VAL A 225 -13.62 -8.45 -8.68
CA VAL A 225 -13.26 -8.37 -7.25
C VAL A 225 -14.49 -8.05 -6.39
N VAL A 226 -15.44 -7.24 -6.87
CA VAL A 226 -16.60 -6.75 -6.08
C VAL A 226 -17.40 -7.86 -5.37
N PRO A 227 -17.81 -8.97 -6.03
CA PRO A 227 -18.53 -10.05 -5.37
C PRO A 227 -17.79 -10.71 -4.19
N GLU A 228 -16.46 -10.55 -4.11
CA GLU A 228 -15.66 -11.14 -3.05
C GLU A 228 -15.62 -10.28 -1.78
N ILE A 229 -16.03 -9.00 -1.88
CA ILE A 229 -16.02 -8.02 -0.79
C ILE A 229 -17.16 -8.34 0.19
N PRO A 230 -16.85 -8.69 1.45
CA PRO A 230 -17.87 -9.01 2.44
C PRO A 230 -18.63 -7.77 2.91
N LEU A 231 -19.93 -7.95 3.14
CA LEU A 231 -20.77 -6.97 3.85
C LEU A 231 -20.31 -6.85 5.32
N ASP A 232 -20.47 -5.66 5.88
CA ASP A 232 -20.29 -5.33 7.30
C ASP A 232 -18.90 -5.69 7.86
N THR A 233 -17.91 -5.77 6.98
CA THR A 233 -16.57 -6.22 7.29
C THR A 233 -15.55 -5.24 6.75
N VAL A 234 -14.64 -4.79 7.61
CA VAL A 234 -13.62 -3.80 7.22
C VAL A 234 -12.70 -4.40 6.16
N SER A 235 -12.74 -3.78 4.99
CA SER A 235 -11.97 -4.16 3.81
C SER A 235 -10.82 -3.19 3.57
N ILE A 236 -9.67 -3.70 3.12
CA ILE A 236 -8.52 -2.89 2.74
C ILE A 236 -8.16 -3.11 1.27
N PHE A 237 -7.90 -2.03 0.56
CA PHE A 237 -7.61 -2.05 -0.87
C PHE A 237 -6.19 -1.53 -1.12
N GLY A 238 -5.36 -2.33 -1.78
CA GLY A 238 -4.04 -1.90 -2.23
C GLY A 238 -4.12 -1.11 -3.54
N PHE A 239 -3.08 -0.32 -3.81
CA PHE A 239 -2.95 0.44 -5.04
C PHE A 239 -2.99 -0.45 -6.30
N GLY A 240 -3.65 0.03 -7.35
CA GLY A 240 -3.74 -0.63 -8.66
C GLY A 240 -5.14 -1.13 -8.94
N ALA A 241 -5.28 -2.19 -9.76
CA ALA A 241 -6.60 -2.72 -10.15
C ALA A 241 -7.49 -3.10 -8.95
N SER A 242 -6.90 -3.39 -7.79
CA SER A 242 -7.65 -3.62 -6.54
C SER A 242 -8.32 -2.37 -5.98
N SER A 243 -7.71 -1.19 -6.07
CA SER A 243 -8.30 0.06 -5.59
C SER A 243 -9.40 0.61 -6.50
N ASP A 244 -9.55 0.04 -7.70
CA ASP A 244 -10.61 0.41 -8.65
C ASP A 244 -11.97 -0.22 -8.30
N ALA A 245 -12.00 -1.27 -7.47
CA ALA A 245 -13.24 -1.93 -7.07
C ALA A 245 -14.24 -0.97 -6.37
N PRO A 246 -13.83 -0.15 -5.38
CA PRO A 246 -14.70 0.90 -4.83
C PRO A 246 -15.28 1.86 -5.87
N SER A 247 -14.50 2.25 -6.89
CA SER A 247 -14.97 3.14 -7.96
C SER A 247 -16.05 2.47 -8.82
N VAL A 248 -15.91 1.17 -9.12
CA VAL A 248 -16.93 0.37 -9.80
C VAL A 248 -18.19 0.24 -8.94
N MET A 249 -18.03 -0.01 -7.63
CA MET A 249 -19.18 -0.10 -6.72
C MET A 249 -19.96 1.22 -6.64
N VAL A 250 -19.29 2.38 -6.76
CA VAL A 250 -19.97 3.68 -6.89
C VAL A 250 -20.74 3.76 -8.21
N GLU A 251 -20.11 3.38 -9.33
CA GLU A 251 -20.75 3.38 -10.65
C GLU A 251 -22.01 2.51 -10.69
N ASP A 252 -21.96 1.34 -10.05
CA ASP A 252 -23.06 0.38 -9.97
C ASP A 252 -24.10 0.74 -8.88
N GLY A 253 -23.94 1.89 -8.21
CA GLY A 253 -24.90 2.39 -7.21
C GLY A 253 -24.86 1.64 -5.87
N MET A 254 -23.82 0.86 -5.60
CA MET A 254 -23.65 0.10 -4.36
C MET A 254 -23.16 0.96 -3.19
N LEU A 255 -22.42 2.05 -3.46
CA LEU A 255 -21.88 2.96 -2.45
C LEU A 255 -22.58 4.32 -2.51
N THR A 256 -23.73 4.41 -1.83
CA THR A 256 -24.51 5.64 -1.64
C THR A 256 -24.41 6.13 -0.19
N SER A 257 -24.96 7.31 0.12
CA SER A 257 -25.04 7.79 1.51
C SER A 257 -25.78 6.82 2.44
N GLU A 258 -26.67 5.99 1.90
CA GLU A 258 -27.47 5.04 2.68
C GLU A 258 -26.79 3.68 2.81
N THR A 259 -25.93 3.29 1.86
CA THR A 259 -25.39 1.91 1.80
C THR A 259 -23.89 1.82 2.07
N ILE A 260 -23.15 2.93 2.04
CA ILE A 260 -21.68 2.93 2.17
C ILE A 260 -21.19 2.29 3.48
N HIS A 261 -21.93 2.46 4.57
CA HIS A 261 -21.60 1.88 5.87
C HIS A 261 -21.64 0.33 5.88
N ARG A 262 -22.31 -0.30 4.90
CA ARG A 262 -22.32 -1.76 4.72
C ARG A 262 -21.02 -2.30 4.11
N TYR A 263 -20.17 -1.42 3.58
CA TYR A 263 -18.88 -1.75 3.00
C TYR A 263 -17.78 -0.90 3.65
N PRO A 264 -17.56 -1.05 4.96
CA PRO A 264 -16.55 -0.25 5.65
C PRO A 264 -15.18 -0.52 5.02
N ALA A 265 -14.53 0.54 4.57
CA ALA A 265 -13.25 0.47 3.86
C ALA A 265 -12.19 1.30 4.57
N THR A 266 -10.93 0.88 4.44
CA THR A 266 -9.78 1.61 4.97
C THR A 266 -8.57 1.45 4.04
N THR A 267 -7.52 2.22 4.33
CA THR A 267 -6.20 2.11 3.69
C THR A 267 -5.13 2.01 4.77
N GLU A 268 -3.91 1.64 4.42
CA GLU A 268 -2.79 1.59 5.37
C GLU A 268 -2.39 2.96 5.93
N HIS A 269 -2.96 4.05 5.39
CA HIS A 269 -2.64 5.41 5.78
C HIS A 269 -3.63 6.03 6.78
N GLY A 270 -4.70 5.31 7.14
CA GLY A 270 -5.52 5.64 8.31
C GLY A 270 -6.97 6.11 8.08
N PRO A 271 -7.45 6.51 6.89
CA PRO A 271 -8.88 6.81 6.71
C PRO A 271 -9.75 5.58 6.91
N HIS A 272 -10.90 5.75 7.56
CA HIS A 272 -11.94 4.74 7.76
C HIS A 272 -13.27 5.25 7.23
N GLY A 273 -14.02 4.38 6.55
CA GLY A 273 -15.27 4.73 5.89
C GLY A 273 -15.05 5.50 4.59
N GLY A 274 -16.14 5.91 3.96
CA GLY A 274 -16.07 6.60 2.67
C GLY A 274 -15.65 5.69 1.51
N VAL A 275 -15.31 6.31 0.38
CA VAL A 275 -14.86 5.62 -0.83
C VAL A 275 -13.35 5.77 -0.97
N VAL A 276 -12.63 4.65 -0.98
CA VAL A 276 -11.18 4.63 -1.25
C VAL A 276 -10.94 5.10 -2.69
N THR A 277 -10.05 6.08 -2.86
CA THR A 277 -9.74 6.60 -4.20
C THR A 277 -8.60 5.83 -4.87
N SER A 278 -8.51 5.93 -6.19
CA SER A 278 -7.47 5.31 -7.03
C SER A 278 -6.45 6.33 -7.57
N GLY A 279 -5.39 5.83 -8.21
CA GLY A 279 -4.43 6.66 -8.92
C GLY A 279 -3.65 7.60 -7.99
N TRP A 280 -3.45 8.86 -8.38
CA TRP A 280 -2.60 9.80 -7.65
C TRP A 280 -3.18 10.31 -6.32
N THR A 281 -4.48 10.12 -6.10
CA THR A 281 -5.12 10.42 -4.83
C THR A 281 -5.20 9.20 -3.92
N PHE A 282 -4.73 8.03 -4.39
CA PHE A 282 -4.76 6.78 -3.62
C PHE A 282 -4.16 6.96 -2.23
N SER A 283 -4.71 6.16 -1.33
CA SER A 283 -4.57 6.15 0.12
C SER A 283 -5.46 7.12 0.87
N ALA A 284 -6.03 8.13 0.21
CA ALA A 284 -7.08 8.97 0.77
C ALA A 284 -8.49 8.47 0.36
N ASN A 285 -9.48 8.77 1.20
CA ASN A 285 -10.88 8.43 0.96
C ASN A 285 -11.69 9.69 0.72
N ILE A 286 -12.73 9.59 -0.09
CA ILE A 286 -13.80 10.60 -0.17
C ILE A 286 -14.88 10.23 0.86
N ASN A 287 -15.38 11.22 1.59
CA ASN A 287 -16.33 11.07 2.69
C ASN A 287 -15.83 10.13 3.82
N PRO A 288 -14.58 10.25 4.32
CA PRO A 288 -14.14 9.45 5.46
C PRO A 288 -14.98 9.77 6.70
N GLU A 289 -15.17 8.78 7.55
CA GLU A 289 -15.92 8.90 8.82
C GLU A 289 -14.99 9.04 10.02
N ALA A 290 -13.78 8.47 9.91
CA ALA A 290 -12.72 8.59 10.90
C ALA A 290 -11.35 8.54 10.24
N ALA A 291 -10.33 9.02 10.95
CA ALA A 291 -8.94 8.94 10.52
C ALA A 291 -8.05 8.54 11.71
N LEU A 292 -7.33 7.44 11.55
CA LEU A 292 -6.27 7.01 12.46
C LEU A 292 -4.92 7.58 11.98
N ASP A 293 -3.98 7.74 12.90
CA ASP A 293 -2.59 7.95 12.52
C ASP A 293 -1.98 6.64 12.02
N GLY A 294 -0.91 6.74 11.24
CA GLY A 294 -0.28 5.59 10.59
C GLY A 294 0.21 4.53 11.59
N VAL A 295 0.68 4.91 12.78
CA VAL A 295 1.15 3.92 13.77
C VAL A 295 -0.02 3.10 14.27
N THR A 296 -1.08 3.78 14.72
CA THR A 296 -2.30 3.13 15.20
C THR A 296 -3.01 2.35 14.09
N GLN A 297 -2.93 2.82 12.84
CA GLN A 297 -3.48 2.10 11.69
C GLN A 297 -2.77 0.77 11.45
N PHE A 298 -1.45 0.71 11.60
CA PHE A 298 -0.73 -0.56 11.50
C PHE A 298 -1.00 -1.47 12.70
N ASP A 299 -1.20 -0.94 13.91
CA ASP A 299 -1.68 -1.75 15.05
C ASP A 299 -3.07 -2.35 14.73
N PHE A 300 -3.95 -1.59 14.07
CA PHE A 300 -5.26 -2.08 13.62
C PHE A 300 -5.14 -3.19 12.57
N ILE A 301 -4.27 -3.02 11.56
CA ILE A 301 -4.01 -4.01 10.50
C ILE A 301 -3.37 -5.27 11.08
N ASP A 302 -2.33 -5.11 11.90
CA ASP A 302 -1.57 -6.21 12.51
C ASP A 302 -2.40 -6.97 13.56
N GLY A 303 -3.39 -6.31 14.15
CA GLY A 303 -4.42 -6.94 14.98
C GLY A 303 -5.42 -7.79 14.19
N GLY A 304 -5.33 -7.84 12.85
CA GLY A 304 -6.22 -8.62 12.00
C GLY A 304 -7.62 -8.05 11.88
N ASN A 305 -7.79 -6.74 12.01
CA ASN A 305 -9.09 -6.09 11.90
C ASN A 305 -9.53 -5.83 10.44
N CYS A 306 -8.63 -5.93 9.47
CA CYS A 306 -8.94 -5.96 8.04
C CYS A 306 -9.09 -7.40 7.56
N LYS A 307 -10.29 -7.99 7.68
CA LYS A 307 -10.51 -9.42 7.38
C LYS A 307 -10.47 -9.73 5.88
N PHE A 308 -10.81 -8.76 5.04
CA PHE A 308 -10.72 -8.86 3.59
C PHE A 308 -9.68 -7.88 3.05
N ALA A 309 -8.85 -8.34 2.12
CA ALA A 309 -7.91 -7.50 1.41
C ALA A 309 -7.92 -7.81 -0.10
N ALA A 310 -8.02 -6.75 -0.91
CA ALA A 310 -7.75 -6.83 -2.35
C ALA A 310 -6.41 -6.13 -2.63
N LEU A 311 -5.46 -6.83 -3.25
CA LEU A 311 -4.09 -6.36 -3.45
C LEU A 311 -3.62 -6.62 -4.89
N ALA A 312 -2.76 -5.76 -5.43
CA ALA A 312 -2.14 -6.03 -6.73
C ALA A 312 -1.06 -7.12 -6.65
N PHE A 313 -0.70 -7.74 -7.77
CA PHE A 313 0.46 -8.64 -7.86
C PHE A 313 1.30 -8.38 -9.12
N ALA A 314 2.62 -8.54 -9.03
CA ALA A 314 3.53 -8.44 -10.17
C ALA A 314 3.95 -9.82 -10.69
N GLU A 315 4.36 -10.72 -9.81
CA GLU A 315 4.65 -12.12 -10.14
C GLU A 315 3.94 -13.05 -9.15
N PHE A 316 3.55 -14.23 -9.62
CA PHE A 316 3.13 -15.35 -8.81
C PHE A 316 3.89 -16.59 -9.27
N ASP A 317 4.53 -17.31 -8.36
CA ASP A 317 5.41 -18.42 -8.72
C ASP A 317 4.83 -19.82 -8.48
N ALA A 318 5.52 -20.83 -9.03
CA ALA A 318 5.12 -22.24 -8.92
C ALA A 318 5.11 -22.77 -7.47
N ALA A 319 5.80 -22.11 -6.54
CA ALA A 319 5.80 -22.45 -5.13
C ALA A 319 4.68 -21.73 -4.34
N GLY A 320 3.85 -20.94 -5.01
CA GLY A 320 2.73 -20.23 -4.40
C GLY A 320 3.13 -18.94 -3.70
N ASN A 321 4.21 -18.31 -4.12
CA ASN A 321 4.64 -17.01 -3.60
C ASN A 321 4.15 -15.89 -4.50
N VAL A 322 3.79 -14.76 -3.89
CA VAL A 322 3.50 -13.52 -4.61
C VAL A 322 4.64 -12.53 -4.43
N ASN A 323 4.95 -11.82 -5.51
CA ASN A 323 5.93 -10.74 -5.54
C ASN A 323 5.28 -9.44 -5.99
N VAL A 324 5.54 -8.38 -5.24
CA VAL A 324 5.32 -6.99 -5.62
C VAL A 324 6.51 -6.10 -5.29
N SER A 325 7.54 -6.61 -4.61
CA SER A 325 8.60 -5.79 -4.01
C SER A 325 9.75 -5.47 -4.96
N LYS A 326 10.02 -6.34 -5.95
CA LYS A 326 11.07 -6.15 -6.96
C LYS A 326 10.80 -6.96 -8.22
N PHE A 327 10.81 -6.34 -9.39
CA PHE A 327 10.63 -7.02 -10.67
C PHE A 327 11.31 -6.23 -11.79
N GLY A 328 12.03 -6.94 -12.67
CA GLY A 328 12.91 -6.30 -13.65
C GLY A 328 13.88 -5.30 -13.00
N THR A 329 13.89 -4.07 -13.49
CA THR A 329 14.67 -2.96 -12.90
C THR A 329 13.93 -2.19 -11.81
N ALA A 330 12.63 -2.43 -11.63
CA ALA A 330 11.80 -1.72 -10.66
C ALA A 330 12.00 -2.28 -9.26
N HIS A 331 12.17 -1.38 -8.28
CA HIS A 331 12.30 -1.70 -6.86
C HIS A 331 11.24 -0.91 -6.07
N PRO A 332 9.95 -1.25 -6.22
CA PRO A 332 8.90 -0.52 -5.54
C PRO A 332 8.91 -0.69 -4.02
N GLY A 333 9.45 -1.80 -3.50
CA GLY A 333 9.27 -2.19 -2.10
C GLY A 333 7.88 -2.76 -1.84
N ALA A 334 7.63 -3.20 -0.62
CA ALA A 334 6.39 -3.89 -0.28
C ALA A 334 5.29 -2.96 0.26
N GLY A 335 5.63 -1.78 0.78
CA GLY A 335 4.67 -0.96 1.52
C GLY A 335 4.00 -1.78 2.63
N GLY A 336 2.72 -1.51 2.88
CA GLY A 336 1.92 -2.29 3.85
C GLY A 336 1.56 -3.71 3.41
N PHE A 337 1.98 -4.15 2.22
CA PHE A 337 1.48 -5.40 1.60
C PHE A 337 1.65 -6.62 2.50
N ILE A 338 2.84 -6.80 3.11
CA ILE A 338 3.12 -7.98 3.94
C ILE A 338 2.25 -7.95 5.20
N ASP A 339 2.12 -6.79 5.84
CA ASP A 339 1.30 -6.60 7.06
C ASP A 339 -0.17 -6.93 6.78
N ILE A 340 -0.70 -6.42 5.67
CA ILE A 340 -2.07 -6.67 5.22
C ILE A 340 -2.26 -8.15 4.86
N ALA A 341 -1.39 -8.70 4.01
CA ALA A 341 -1.52 -10.08 3.54
C ALA A 341 -1.37 -11.11 4.66
N HIS A 342 -0.53 -10.84 5.66
CA HIS A 342 -0.32 -11.75 6.79
C HIS A 342 -1.55 -11.88 7.69
N ASN A 343 -2.36 -10.82 7.79
CA ASN A 343 -3.43 -10.72 8.79
C ASN A 343 -4.85 -10.79 8.20
N ALA A 344 -5.01 -10.62 6.88
CA ALA A 344 -6.28 -10.84 6.21
C ALA A 344 -6.72 -12.31 6.32
N CYS A 345 -8.02 -12.56 6.42
CA CYS A 345 -8.58 -13.91 6.34
C CYS A 345 -8.85 -14.30 4.88
N LYS A 346 -9.28 -13.34 4.06
CA LYS A 346 -9.52 -13.52 2.63
C LYS A 346 -8.71 -12.52 1.81
N LEU A 347 -7.99 -13.03 0.83
CA LEU A 347 -7.09 -12.29 -0.05
C LEU A 347 -7.52 -12.41 -1.51
N VAL A 348 -7.69 -11.29 -2.20
CA VAL A 348 -7.91 -11.25 -3.64
C VAL A 348 -6.74 -10.52 -4.31
N PHE A 349 -5.90 -11.28 -5.01
CA PHE A 349 -4.81 -10.72 -5.80
C PHE A 349 -5.33 -10.32 -7.18
N ALA A 350 -5.39 -9.01 -7.44
CA ALA A 350 -5.98 -8.43 -8.63
C ALA A 350 -4.89 -7.92 -9.59
N GLY A 351 -4.98 -8.28 -10.86
CA GLY A 351 -4.09 -7.71 -11.88
C GLY A 351 -4.11 -8.50 -13.16
N THR A 352 -3.59 -7.91 -14.23
CA THR A 352 -3.59 -8.57 -15.54
C THR A 352 -2.81 -9.89 -15.52
N PHE A 353 -3.12 -10.79 -16.43
CA PHE A 353 -2.47 -12.10 -16.57
C PHE A 353 -1.03 -12.00 -17.10
N THR A 354 -0.85 -11.18 -18.13
CA THR A 354 0.45 -10.78 -18.69
C THR A 354 0.59 -9.26 -18.64
N THR A 355 1.81 -8.75 -18.80
CA THR A 355 2.08 -7.30 -18.88
C THR A 355 3.12 -6.99 -19.95
N GLY A 356 3.53 -5.72 -20.10
CA GLY A 356 4.47 -5.30 -21.14
C GLY A 356 3.80 -5.13 -22.50
N GLY A 357 2.63 -4.49 -22.53
CA GLY A 357 1.94 -4.11 -23.77
C GLY A 357 0.75 -4.98 -24.16
N LEU A 358 0.16 -5.71 -23.20
CA LEU A 358 -1.13 -6.38 -23.35
C LEU A 358 -2.20 -5.39 -23.84
N LYS A 359 -2.96 -5.78 -24.87
CA LYS A 359 -4.13 -5.05 -25.37
C LYS A 359 -5.31 -6.00 -25.52
N THR A 360 -6.46 -5.54 -25.04
CA THR A 360 -7.67 -6.34 -24.93
C THR A 360 -8.86 -5.53 -25.42
N SER A 361 -9.76 -6.18 -26.14
CA SER A 361 -11.04 -5.63 -26.57
C SER A 361 -12.19 -6.42 -25.96
N PHE A 362 -13.32 -5.73 -25.78
CA PHE A 362 -14.52 -6.30 -25.16
C PHE A 362 -15.70 -6.03 -26.09
N ASP A 363 -16.39 -7.08 -26.52
CA ASP A 363 -17.57 -6.97 -27.37
C ASP A 363 -18.63 -8.00 -26.96
N ASN A 364 -19.87 -7.55 -26.84
CA ASN A 364 -21.05 -8.39 -26.55
C ASN A 364 -20.87 -9.39 -25.39
N GLY A 365 -20.21 -8.96 -24.31
CA GLY A 365 -19.98 -9.79 -23.12
C GLY A 365 -18.84 -10.81 -23.28
N THR A 366 -17.99 -10.64 -24.29
CA THR A 366 -16.81 -11.48 -24.56
C THR A 366 -15.55 -10.64 -24.59
N MET A 367 -14.42 -11.29 -24.31
CA MET A 367 -13.09 -10.69 -24.32
C MET A 367 -12.27 -11.25 -25.49
N THR A 368 -11.53 -10.37 -26.16
CA THR A 368 -10.50 -10.73 -27.15
C THR A 368 -9.15 -10.14 -26.74
N ILE A 369 -8.07 -10.90 -26.94
CA ILE A 369 -6.70 -10.43 -26.77
C ILE A 369 -6.19 -9.95 -28.13
N ASP A 370 -6.17 -8.63 -28.35
CA ASP A 370 -5.70 -8.03 -29.60
C ASP A 370 -4.18 -8.11 -29.73
N LYS A 371 -3.49 -8.03 -28.59
CA LYS A 371 -2.03 -8.17 -28.50
C LYS A 371 -1.66 -8.73 -27.14
N GLU A 372 -0.93 -9.84 -27.13
CA GLU A 372 -0.45 -10.44 -25.89
C GLU A 372 0.66 -9.58 -25.21
N GLY A 373 0.71 -9.62 -23.88
CA GLY A 373 1.77 -9.00 -23.10
C GLY A 373 3.11 -9.73 -23.26
N ALA A 374 4.21 -8.98 -23.35
CA ALA A 374 5.56 -9.55 -23.51
C ALA A 374 6.11 -10.19 -22.23
N VAL A 375 5.53 -9.91 -21.06
CA VAL A 375 6.02 -10.36 -19.76
C VAL A 375 4.95 -11.21 -19.08
N ARG A 376 5.30 -12.47 -18.80
CA ARG A 376 4.47 -13.39 -18.01
C ARG A 376 4.55 -13.02 -16.53
N LYS A 377 3.42 -13.15 -15.84
CA LYS A 377 3.35 -12.92 -14.38
C LYS A 377 3.25 -14.21 -13.58
N PHE A 378 2.87 -15.33 -14.21
CA PHE A 378 2.92 -16.66 -13.62
C PHE A 378 4.25 -17.32 -13.98
N VAL A 379 5.24 -17.17 -13.10
CA VAL A 379 6.66 -17.45 -13.38
C VAL A 379 7.13 -18.72 -12.68
N GLY A 380 8.19 -19.36 -13.18
CA GLY A 380 8.74 -20.55 -12.50
C GLY A 380 9.26 -20.26 -11.09
N LYS A 381 9.84 -19.07 -10.88
CA LYS A 381 10.36 -18.60 -9.59
C LYS A 381 10.26 -17.08 -9.50
N ALA A 382 9.68 -16.58 -8.41
CA ALA A 382 9.59 -15.13 -8.19
C ALA A 382 10.97 -14.50 -7.93
N THR A 383 11.15 -13.26 -8.36
CA THR A 383 12.38 -12.49 -8.12
C THR A 383 12.62 -12.26 -6.62
N GLN A 384 11.54 -11.99 -5.88
CA GLN A 384 11.52 -11.92 -4.42
C GLN A 384 10.21 -12.52 -3.90
N ILE A 385 10.22 -13.06 -2.68
CA ILE A 385 9.00 -13.48 -2.00
C ILE A 385 8.51 -12.29 -1.18
N THR A 386 7.49 -11.59 -1.67
CA THR A 386 6.84 -10.56 -0.84
C THR A 386 5.92 -11.24 0.18
N TYR A 387 5.12 -12.22 -0.23
CA TYR A 387 4.31 -13.01 0.69
C TYR A 387 4.17 -14.48 0.23
N PRO A 388 4.40 -15.46 1.11
CA PRO A 388 4.21 -16.88 0.79
C PRO A 388 2.72 -17.27 0.89
N VAL A 389 1.97 -17.14 -0.20
CA VAL A 389 0.49 -17.28 -0.19
C VAL A 389 0.05 -18.69 0.18
N ILE A 390 0.62 -19.74 -0.40
CA ILE A 390 0.27 -21.13 -0.06
C ILE A 390 0.53 -21.44 1.42
N ARG A 391 1.58 -20.85 2.01
CA ARG A 391 1.83 -20.95 3.45
C ARG A 391 0.70 -20.31 4.25
N GLY A 392 0.22 -19.16 3.82
CA GLY A 392 -0.97 -18.50 4.38
C GLY A 392 -2.22 -19.39 4.31
N VAL A 393 -2.48 -20.01 3.16
CA VAL A 393 -3.60 -20.95 3.00
C VAL A 393 -3.48 -22.16 3.92
N THR A 394 -2.28 -22.76 4.01
CA THR A 394 -2.07 -24.04 4.69
C THR A 394 -1.87 -23.93 6.20
N GLU A 395 -1.19 -22.89 6.68
CA GLU A 395 -0.85 -22.72 8.10
C GLU A 395 -1.81 -21.77 8.82
N ARG A 396 -2.46 -20.85 8.09
CA ARG A 396 -3.32 -19.80 8.68
C ARG A 396 -4.79 -19.95 8.30
N GLY A 397 -5.12 -20.88 7.39
CA GLY A 397 -6.49 -21.07 6.90
C GLY A 397 -7.01 -19.89 6.08
N GLN A 398 -6.11 -19.13 5.43
CA GLN A 398 -6.53 -18.03 4.57
C GLN A 398 -7.23 -18.54 3.31
N GLU A 399 -8.25 -17.83 2.88
CA GLU A 399 -8.82 -17.97 1.55
C GLU A 399 -8.08 -17.03 0.59
N SER A 400 -7.69 -17.54 -0.59
CA SER A 400 -6.99 -16.69 -1.57
C SER A 400 -7.42 -16.96 -3.00
N LEU A 401 -7.66 -15.87 -3.73
CA LEU A 401 -7.97 -15.85 -5.16
C LEU A 401 -6.94 -14.99 -5.91
N ILE A 402 -6.69 -15.36 -7.17
CA ILE A 402 -6.02 -14.51 -8.15
C ILE A 402 -7.03 -14.19 -9.23
N VAL A 403 -7.36 -12.92 -9.40
CA VAL A 403 -8.32 -12.40 -10.38
C VAL A 403 -7.56 -11.64 -11.45
N THR A 404 -7.70 -12.11 -12.68
CA THR A 404 -7.17 -11.45 -13.88
C THR A 404 -8.29 -11.05 -14.83
N GLU A 405 -7.96 -10.39 -15.92
CA GLU A 405 -8.93 -10.01 -16.94
C GLU A 405 -9.52 -11.23 -17.68
N ARG A 406 -8.79 -12.36 -17.70
CA ARG A 406 -9.11 -13.54 -18.52
C ARG A 406 -9.41 -14.82 -17.74
N ALA A 407 -9.02 -14.88 -16.47
CA ALA A 407 -9.09 -16.08 -15.65
C ALA A 407 -9.12 -15.77 -14.15
N VAL A 408 -9.75 -16.67 -13.38
CA VAL A 408 -9.71 -16.66 -11.91
C VAL A 408 -9.12 -17.97 -11.41
N PHE A 409 -8.15 -17.86 -10.51
CA PHE A 409 -7.56 -18.99 -9.80
C PHE A 409 -7.89 -18.93 -8.33
N ARG A 410 -8.17 -20.09 -7.75
CA ARG A 410 -8.10 -20.29 -6.30
C ARG A 410 -6.72 -20.80 -5.93
N VAL A 411 -6.14 -20.27 -4.85
CA VAL A 411 -4.90 -20.81 -4.29
C VAL A 411 -5.28 -21.93 -3.32
N GLU A 412 -4.88 -23.15 -3.63
CA GLU A 412 -5.10 -24.35 -2.81
C GLU A 412 -3.76 -24.86 -2.26
N ARG A 413 -3.81 -25.86 -1.37
CA ARG A 413 -2.61 -26.43 -0.74
C ARG A 413 -1.63 -26.98 -1.79
N GLU A 414 -2.16 -27.57 -2.85
CA GLU A 414 -1.40 -28.22 -3.91
C GLU A 414 -0.89 -27.24 -4.98
N GLY A 415 -1.40 -25.99 -4.99
CA GLY A 415 -1.08 -24.98 -6.00
C GLY A 415 -2.31 -24.23 -6.50
N LEU A 416 -2.20 -23.63 -7.69
CA LEU A 416 -3.31 -22.91 -8.30
C LEU A 416 -4.37 -23.86 -8.86
N ALA A 417 -5.63 -23.58 -8.59
CA ALA A 417 -6.77 -24.20 -9.24
C ALA A 417 -7.46 -23.19 -10.16
N LEU A 418 -7.48 -23.46 -11.47
CA LEU A 418 -8.23 -22.64 -12.44
C LEU A 418 -9.72 -22.90 -12.27
N ILE A 419 -10.49 -21.87 -11.86
CA ILE A 419 -11.91 -22.01 -11.52
C ILE A 419 -12.84 -21.23 -12.46
N GLU A 420 -12.37 -20.13 -13.06
CA GLU A 420 -13.15 -19.37 -14.04
C GLU A 420 -12.30 -18.94 -15.23
N VAL A 421 -12.95 -18.81 -16.39
CA VAL A 421 -12.36 -18.28 -17.63
C VAL A 421 -13.29 -17.27 -18.29
N ALA A 422 -12.73 -16.20 -18.85
CA ALA A 422 -13.50 -15.21 -19.60
C ALA A 422 -14.06 -15.80 -20.89
N ALA A 423 -15.27 -15.37 -21.28
CA ALA A 423 -15.86 -15.77 -22.54
C ALA A 423 -14.99 -15.26 -23.71
N GLY A 424 -14.64 -16.15 -24.64
CA GLY A 424 -13.77 -15.83 -25.80
C GLY A 424 -12.29 -16.20 -25.60
N ILE A 425 -11.91 -16.70 -24.42
CA ILE A 425 -10.53 -17.08 -24.11
C ILE A 425 -10.32 -18.60 -24.26
N ASP A 426 -9.29 -18.97 -25.03
CA ASP A 426 -8.80 -20.35 -25.15
C ASP A 426 -7.92 -20.71 -23.96
N VAL A 427 -8.35 -21.71 -23.18
CA VAL A 427 -7.64 -22.17 -21.99
C VAL A 427 -6.23 -22.65 -22.33
N LYS A 428 -6.03 -23.34 -23.46
CA LYS A 428 -4.72 -23.91 -23.76
C LYS A 428 -3.70 -22.82 -24.12
N GLY A 429 -3.95 -22.07 -25.18
CA GLY A 429 -2.98 -21.12 -25.74
C GLY A 429 -2.92 -19.78 -24.99
N GLN A 430 -4.02 -19.33 -24.40
CA GLN A 430 -4.14 -17.99 -23.79
C GLN A 430 -4.11 -18.00 -22.26
N ILE A 431 -4.13 -19.18 -21.63
CA ILE A 431 -3.90 -19.36 -20.19
C ILE A 431 -2.70 -20.26 -19.96
N LEU A 432 -2.79 -21.56 -20.26
CA LEU A 432 -1.78 -22.54 -19.84
C LEU A 432 -0.41 -22.30 -20.48
N GLU A 433 -0.37 -22.02 -21.79
CA GLU A 433 0.87 -21.71 -22.51
C GLU A 433 1.44 -20.32 -22.15
N GLN A 434 0.69 -19.49 -21.43
CA GLN A 434 1.14 -18.19 -20.91
C GLN A 434 1.65 -18.26 -19.46
N MET A 435 1.67 -19.45 -18.86
CA MET A 435 2.24 -19.71 -17.53
C MET A 435 3.54 -20.51 -17.68
N ASP A 436 4.53 -20.22 -16.84
CA ASP A 436 5.77 -21.01 -16.79
C ASP A 436 5.60 -22.33 -16.02
N PHE A 437 4.44 -22.55 -15.40
CA PHE A 437 4.07 -23.77 -14.70
C PHE A 437 2.57 -24.03 -14.87
N ALA A 438 2.17 -25.30 -14.89
CA ALA A 438 0.76 -25.67 -14.97
C ALA A 438 0.05 -25.43 -13.61
N PRO A 439 -1.22 -25.02 -13.61
CA PRO A 439 -2.02 -25.05 -12.39
C PRO A 439 -2.09 -26.49 -11.85
N ALA A 440 -2.11 -26.64 -10.53
CA ALA A 440 -2.23 -27.94 -9.89
C ALA A 440 -3.57 -28.62 -10.23
N ARG A 441 -4.60 -27.82 -10.53
CA ARG A 441 -5.92 -28.31 -10.90
C ARG A 441 -6.61 -27.39 -11.91
N ILE A 442 -7.36 -27.98 -12.82
CA ILE A 442 -8.39 -27.30 -13.61
C ILE A 442 -9.73 -27.83 -13.10
N ALA A 443 -10.68 -26.93 -12.78
CA ALA A 443 -11.99 -27.34 -12.28
C ALA A 443 -12.70 -28.27 -13.30
N ASN A 444 -13.27 -29.38 -12.82
CA ASN A 444 -14.01 -30.34 -13.64
C ASN A 444 -15.13 -29.67 -14.45
N GLN A 445 -15.79 -28.69 -13.83
CA GLN A 445 -16.72 -27.78 -14.47
C GLN A 445 -16.13 -26.37 -14.38
N LEU A 446 -15.31 -26.03 -15.37
CA LEU A 446 -14.76 -24.68 -15.50
C LEU A 446 -15.91 -23.71 -15.79
N VAL A 447 -16.06 -22.69 -14.94
CA VAL A 447 -17.15 -21.72 -15.04
C VAL A 447 -16.73 -20.58 -15.96
N THR A 448 -17.64 -20.14 -16.83
CA THR A 448 -17.40 -18.91 -17.59
C THR A 448 -17.66 -17.71 -16.67
N MET A 449 -16.71 -16.76 -16.61
CA MET A 449 -16.89 -15.50 -15.89
C MET A 449 -18.18 -14.79 -16.34
N ASP A 450 -18.87 -14.11 -15.42
CA ASP A 450 -20.13 -13.42 -15.73
C ASP A 450 -19.93 -12.44 -16.91
N ARG A 451 -20.78 -12.57 -17.94
CA ARG A 451 -20.70 -11.75 -19.15
C ARG A 451 -20.88 -10.26 -18.87
N LYS A 452 -21.58 -9.88 -17.80
CA LYS A 452 -21.78 -8.48 -17.39
C LYS A 452 -20.48 -7.79 -17.02
N LEU A 453 -19.44 -8.54 -16.66
CA LEU A 453 -18.13 -7.98 -16.36
C LEU A 453 -17.54 -7.25 -17.57
N PHE A 454 -17.88 -7.71 -18.78
CA PHE A 454 -17.35 -7.25 -20.07
C PHE A 454 -18.29 -6.29 -20.84
N LEU A 455 -19.32 -5.72 -20.18
CA LEU A 455 -20.31 -4.81 -20.79
C LEU A 455 -20.17 -3.34 -20.38
#